data_AF-A0A4P1QYR2-F1
#
_entry.id   AF-A0A4P1QYR2-F1
#
_cell.length_a   1.000
_cell.length_b   1.000
_cell.length_c   1.000
_cell.angle_alpha   90.00
_cell.angle_beta   90.00
_cell.angle_gamma   90.00
#
_symmetry.space_group_name_H-M   'P 1'
#
loop_
_entity.id
_entity.type
_entity.pdbx_description
1 polymer ?
#
loop_
_entity_poly.entity_id
_entity_poly.type
_entity_poly.pdbx_seq_one_letter_code
_entity_poly.pdbx_strand_id
1 'polypeptide(L)'
;MRPTDLMRAIVPVFPPSESNIVKDGYLQGERSPGHLHCPPSQLFMLFDVNTDDLISFKEYIFFVTLLSIPESSFSAAFKMFDVDNNGEIDKEEFKKVMALMRSHNRQGVQHRNGLRTGLKVNGSVENGGLVEYFFGKDGKGCLSHDKFIKFMRDLHDEVLRLEFAHYDYKSRNTISAKDFAFSMVASADMSHLGRLLERVEELDNDPRFRDVRITFEEFKKFAELRKNLLPFSFALFSFAKVNNTLTKDDFQRAASHVCDLSLSNNVVEIVFHLFDTNGDGNLSSDEFVRVLHKREKDIAQPVGSRILGLLSCRWELH
;
A
#
# COMPACT_ATOMS: atom_id res chain seq x y z
N MET A 1 -5.40 -17.84 -5.69
CA MET A 1 -4.24 -17.60 -4.80
C MET A 1 -4.74 -17.64 -3.37
N ARG A 2 -3.91 -17.96 -2.35
CA ARG A 2 -4.40 -17.89 -0.98
C ARG A 2 -4.60 -16.42 -0.57
N PRO A 3 -5.50 -16.10 0.38
CA PRO A 3 -5.62 -14.73 0.92
C PRO A 3 -4.30 -14.16 1.45
N THR A 4 -3.39 -15.00 1.94
CA THR A 4 -2.03 -14.60 2.34
C THR A 4 -1.20 -14.12 1.14
N ASP A 5 -1.35 -14.77 -0.02
CA ASP A 5 -0.65 -14.38 -1.25
C ASP A 5 -1.19 -13.07 -1.82
N LEU A 6 -2.46 -12.74 -1.54
CA LEU A 6 -3.12 -11.51 -1.99
C LEU A 6 -2.40 -10.27 -1.47
N MET A 7 -1.98 -10.26 -0.20
CA MET A 7 -1.25 -9.10 0.35
C MET A 7 0.05 -8.87 -0.42
N ARG A 8 0.85 -9.92 -0.65
CA ARG A 8 2.12 -9.81 -1.39
C ARG A 8 1.95 -9.45 -2.86
N ALA A 9 0.81 -9.79 -3.46
CA ALA A 9 0.50 -9.38 -4.82
C ALA A 9 0.25 -7.88 -4.95
N ILE A 10 -0.06 -7.19 -3.83
CA ILE A 10 -0.58 -5.82 -3.82
C ILE A 10 0.39 -4.86 -3.15
N VAL A 11 0.99 -5.29 -2.04
CA VAL A 11 1.97 -4.51 -1.32
C VAL A 11 3.36 -5.01 -1.74
N PRO A 12 4.16 -4.18 -2.41
CA PRO A 12 5.55 -4.52 -2.65
C PRO A 12 6.28 -4.57 -1.30
N VAL A 13 6.86 -5.73 -0.99
CA VAL A 13 7.58 -6.00 0.25
C VAL A 13 8.90 -6.71 -0.04
N PHE A 14 9.90 -6.47 0.80
CA PHE A 14 11.11 -7.29 0.83
C PHE A 14 10.93 -8.48 1.80
N PRO A 15 11.73 -9.55 1.67
CA PRO A 15 11.77 -10.59 2.67
C PRO A 15 12.10 -10.01 4.06
N PRO A 16 11.46 -10.46 5.14
CA PRO A 16 11.81 -10.03 6.48
C PRO A 16 13.27 -10.35 6.79
N SER A 17 14.01 -9.39 7.32
CA SER A 17 15.45 -9.50 7.64
C SER A 17 15.73 -10.61 8.66
N GLU A 18 14.80 -10.87 9.57
CA GLU A 18 14.91 -11.94 10.56
C GLU A 18 14.49 -13.33 10.01
N SER A 19 14.18 -13.45 8.72
CA SER A 19 13.86 -14.70 8.02
C SER A 19 15.10 -15.29 7.33
N ASN A 20 15.29 -16.61 7.46
CA ASN A 20 16.32 -17.35 6.74
C ASN A 20 15.88 -17.75 5.31
N ILE A 21 14.73 -17.26 4.85
CA ILE A 21 14.09 -17.67 3.60
C ILE A 21 14.42 -16.64 2.51
N VAL A 22 15.30 -17.03 1.59
CA VAL A 22 15.78 -16.17 0.49
C VAL A 22 14.82 -16.18 -0.72
N LYS A 23 13.99 -17.21 -0.85
CA LYS A 23 12.98 -17.36 -1.91
C LYS A 23 11.73 -18.03 -1.38
N ASP A 24 10.57 -17.58 -1.87
CA ASP A 24 9.28 -18.19 -1.56
C ASP A 24 8.75 -19.01 -2.75
N GLY A 25 8.23 -20.21 -2.45
CA GLY A 25 7.94 -21.28 -3.40
C GLY A 25 8.83 -22.52 -3.22
N TYR A 26 8.30 -23.71 -3.48
CA TYR A 26 9.03 -24.98 -3.39
C TYR A 26 8.84 -25.79 -4.67
N LEU A 27 9.89 -26.48 -5.11
CA LEU A 27 9.75 -27.56 -6.08
C LEU A 27 9.16 -28.80 -5.37
N GLN A 28 8.45 -29.65 -6.12
CA GLN A 28 7.86 -30.87 -5.57
C GLN A 28 8.98 -31.77 -4.99
N GLY A 29 9.03 -31.90 -3.66
CA GLY A 29 10.10 -32.62 -2.93
C GLY A 29 10.97 -31.76 -2.02
N GLU A 30 10.90 -30.43 -2.11
CA GLU A 30 11.56 -29.51 -1.18
C GLU A 30 10.70 -29.26 0.07
N ARG A 31 11.34 -28.99 1.22
CA ARG A 31 10.62 -28.52 2.43
C ARG A 31 10.07 -27.13 2.14
N SER A 32 8.76 -26.95 2.28
CA SER A 32 8.05 -25.67 2.08
C SER A 32 8.76 -24.54 2.86
N PRO A 33 9.36 -23.56 2.17
CA PRO A 33 9.69 -22.30 2.80
C PRO A 33 8.39 -21.55 3.06
N GLY A 34 8.26 -20.98 4.26
CA GLY A 34 7.51 -19.74 4.46
C GLY A 34 6.01 -19.82 4.24
N HIS A 35 5.28 -20.42 5.19
CA HIS A 35 3.96 -19.87 5.45
C HIS A 35 4.16 -18.40 5.83
N LEU A 36 3.48 -17.46 5.16
CA LEU A 36 3.28 -16.14 5.75
C LEU A 36 2.71 -16.38 7.15
N HIS A 37 3.46 -16.01 8.18
CA HIS A 37 2.94 -15.95 9.55
C HIS A 37 2.05 -14.70 9.72
N CYS A 38 1.23 -14.38 8.71
CA CYS A 38 0.21 -13.37 8.81
C CYS A 38 -1.08 -14.05 9.25
N PRO A 39 -1.72 -13.60 10.34
CA PRO A 39 -3.02 -14.13 10.72
C PRO A 39 -4.03 -13.90 9.58
N PRO A 40 -4.91 -14.88 9.31
CA PRO A 40 -5.92 -14.75 8.26
C PRO A 40 -6.76 -13.51 8.49
N SER A 41 -6.89 -12.68 7.46
CA SER A 41 -7.66 -11.44 7.51
C SER A 41 -9.14 -11.75 7.28
N GLN A 42 -10.00 -11.43 8.25
CA GLN A 42 -11.45 -11.55 8.09
C GLN A 42 -11.98 -10.68 6.95
N LEU A 43 -11.36 -9.51 6.71
CA LEU A 43 -11.72 -8.63 5.60
C LEU A 43 -11.32 -9.22 4.26
N PHE A 44 -10.15 -9.87 4.13
CA PHE A 44 -9.75 -10.49 2.87
C PHE A 44 -10.62 -11.69 2.53
N MET A 45 -11.11 -12.41 3.54
CA MET A 45 -12.10 -13.48 3.35
C MET A 45 -13.42 -12.96 2.79
N LEU A 46 -13.78 -11.69 2.96
CA LEU A 46 -14.99 -11.12 2.32
C LEU A 46 -14.87 -11.10 0.79
N PHE A 47 -13.65 -11.06 0.27
CA PHE A 47 -13.37 -11.05 -1.16
C PHE A 47 -13.26 -12.46 -1.76
N ASP A 48 -13.20 -13.51 -0.93
CA ASP A 48 -13.49 -14.87 -1.36
C ASP A 48 -15.02 -15.00 -1.50
N VAL A 49 -15.51 -14.70 -2.70
CA VAL A 49 -16.93 -14.59 -3.01
C VAL A 49 -17.54 -15.97 -3.14
N ASN A 50 -16.82 -16.93 -3.71
CA ASN A 50 -17.30 -18.30 -3.87
C ASN A 50 -17.00 -19.22 -2.67
N THR A 51 -16.38 -18.70 -1.61
CA THR A 51 -16.09 -19.42 -0.35
C THR A 51 -15.27 -20.69 -0.58
N ASP A 52 -14.36 -20.66 -1.56
CA ASP A 52 -13.51 -21.80 -1.91
C ASP A 52 -12.12 -21.74 -1.24
N ASP A 53 -11.94 -20.82 -0.28
CA ASP A 53 -10.70 -20.48 0.42
C ASP A 53 -9.59 -19.96 -0.51
N LEU A 54 -9.92 -19.61 -1.76
CA LEU A 54 -9.00 -19.09 -2.77
C LEU A 54 -9.52 -17.78 -3.36
N ILE A 55 -8.60 -16.85 -3.59
CA ILE A 55 -8.90 -15.64 -4.36
C ILE A 55 -8.66 -15.94 -5.84
N SER A 56 -9.75 -16.00 -6.60
CA SER A 56 -9.75 -16.06 -8.06
C SER A 56 -9.23 -14.75 -8.67
N PHE A 57 -8.84 -14.78 -9.94
CA PHE A 57 -8.39 -13.56 -10.63
C PHE A 57 -9.47 -12.46 -10.66
N LYS A 58 -10.76 -12.83 -10.67
CA LYS A 58 -11.86 -11.86 -10.70
C LYS A 58 -11.99 -11.13 -9.36
N GLU A 59 -11.85 -11.86 -8.26
CA GLU A 59 -11.88 -11.32 -6.90
C GLU A 59 -10.64 -10.48 -6.61
N TYR A 60 -9.47 -10.90 -7.12
CA TYR A 60 -8.25 -10.10 -7.08
C TYR A 60 -8.42 -8.73 -7.75
N ILE A 61 -8.89 -8.71 -9.01
CA ILE A 61 -9.11 -7.44 -9.73
C ILE A 61 -10.13 -6.58 -8.99
N PHE A 62 -11.17 -7.18 -8.43
CA PHE A 62 -12.14 -6.46 -7.62
C PHE A 62 -11.48 -5.79 -6.41
N PHE A 63 -10.79 -6.56 -5.58
CA PHE A 63 -10.10 -6.08 -4.39
C PHE A 63 -9.17 -4.90 -4.72
N VAL A 64 -8.32 -5.10 -5.72
CA VAL A 64 -7.36 -4.09 -6.19
C VAL A 64 -8.07 -2.81 -6.64
N THR A 65 -9.20 -2.94 -7.35
CA THR A 65 -9.92 -1.76 -7.85
C THR A 65 -10.52 -0.91 -6.74
N LEU A 66 -11.00 -1.54 -5.65
CA LEU A 66 -11.44 -0.80 -4.47
C LEU A 66 -10.26 -0.15 -3.74
N LEU A 67 -9.16 -0.88 -3.53
CA LEU A 67 -7.95 -0.32 -2.88
C LEU A 67 -7.35 0.88 -3.62
N SER A 68 -7.51 0.93 -4.94
CA SER A 68 -7.00 2.02 -5.77
C SER A 68 -7.72 3.36 -5.55
N ILE A 69 -8.87 3.38 -4.88
CA ILE A 69 -9.58 4.62 -4.58
C ILE A 69 -8.85 5.31 -3.42
N PRO A 70 -8.33 6.55 -3.58
CA PRO A 70 -7.70 7.24 -2.47
C PRO A 70 -8.73 7.71 -1.45
N GLU A 71 -8.34 7.79 -0.18
CA GLU A 71 -9.22 8.15 0.94
C GLU A 71 -9.90 9.51 0.75
N SER A 72 -9.18 10.49 0.20
CA SER A 72 -9.70 11.81 -0.16
C SER A 72 -10.87 11.77 -1.15
N SER A 73 -10.98 10.68 -1.91
CA SER A 73 -11.98 10.48 -2.97
C SER A 73 -13.07 9.50 -2.58
N PHE A 74 -13.07 8.94 -1.36
CA PHE A 74 -14.11 7.97 -0.95
C PHE A 74 -15.53 8.57 -1.03
N SER A 75 -15.72 9.81 -0.58
CA SER A 75 -17.03 10.48 -0.69
C SER A 75 -17.45 10.76 -2.13
N ALA A 76 -16.49 11.07 -3.01
CA ALA A 76 -16.76 11.26 -4.43
C ALA A 76 -17.11 9.91 -5.09
N ALA A 77 -16.38 8.85 -4.76
CA ALA A 77 -16.67 7.50 -5.24
C ALA A 77 -18.06 7.04 -4.80
N PHE A 78 -18.46 7.27 -3.54
CA PHE A 78 -19.82 6.96 -3.08
C PHE A 78 -20.89 7.65 -3.93
N LYS A 79 -20.76 8.96 -4.16
CA LYS A 79 -21.69 9.72 -5.01
C LYS A 79 -21.70 9.28 -6.47
N MET A 80 -20.61 8.70 -6.95
CA MET A 80 -20.57 8.08 -8.28
C MET A 80 -21.26 6.72 -8.31
N PHE A 81 -21.38 6.06 -7.15
CA PHE A 81 -21.97 4.72 -7.03
C PHE A 81 -23.48 4.79 -6.78
N ASP A 82 -23.93 5.77 -6.00
CA ASP A 82 -25.33 6.17 -5.79
C ASP A 82 -25.84 6.89 -7.06
N VAL A 83 -26.45 6.14 -7.98
CA VAL A 83 -26.81 6.63 -9.33
C VAL A 83 -28.08 7.46 -9.26
N ASP A 84 -29.03 7.07 -8.41
CA ASP A 84 -30.30 7.76 -8.24
C ASP A 84 -30.24 8.92 -7.23
N ASN A 85 -29.11 9.09 -6.55
CA ASN A 85 -28.86 10.12 -5.52
C ASN A 85 -29.80 10.02 -4.32
N ASN A 86 -30.21 8.80 -3.96
CA ASN A 86 -31.09 8.56 -2.81
C ASN A 86 -30.31 8.58 -1.46
N GLY A 87 -28.97 8.64 -1.49
CA GLY A 87 -28.09 8.69 -0.33
C GLY A 87 -27.63 7.32 0.18
N GLU A 88 -28.04 6.24 -0.48
CA GLU A 88 -27.67 4.86 -0.20
C GLU A 88 -27.31 4.15 -1.51
N ILE A 89 -26.38 3.20 -1.46
CA ILE A 89 -26.07 2.36 -2.62
C ILE A 89 -26.85 1.07 -2.46
N ASP A 90 -27.67 0.71 -3.46
CA ASP A 90 -28.32 -0.59 -3.51
C ASP A 90 -27.44 -1.68 -4.16
N LYS A 91 -27.89 -2.93 -4.07
CA LYS A 91 -27.16 -4.09 -4.61
C LYS A 91 -26.91 -3.98 -6.12
N GLU A 92 -27.85 -3.44 -6.89
CA GLU A 92 -27.77 -3.34 -8.35
C GLU A 92 -26.88 -2.18 -8.80
N GLU A 93 -26.93 -1.05 -8.10
CA GLU A 93 -26.01 0.07 -8.26
C GLU A 93 -24.57 -0.36 -8.00
N PHE A 94 -24.32 -1.02 -6.87
CA PHE A 94 -23.01 -1.57 -6.53
C PHE A 94 -22.50 -2.52 -7.63
N LYS A 95 -23.34 -3.43 -8.14
CA LYS A 95 -22.96 -4.33 -9.23
C LYS A 95 -22.62 -3.61 -10.53
N LYS A 96 -23.40 -2.59 -10.93
CA LYS A 96 -23.19 -1.81 -12.16
C LYS A 96 -21.83 -1.11 -12.11
N VAL A 97 -21.56 -0.39 -11.03
CA VAL A 97 -20.26 0.23 -10.76
C VAL A 97 -19.15 -0.81 -10.84
N MET A 98 -19.35 -1.95 -10.19
CA MET A 98 -18.34 -3.00 -10.17
C MET A 98 -18.04 -3.59 -11.54
N ALA A 99 -19.03 -3.65 -12.42
CA ALA A 99 -18.84 -4.06 -13.80
C ALA A 99 -18.07 -2.99 -14.61
N LEU A 100 -18.38 -1.70 -14.41
CA LEU A 100 -17.72 -0.57 -15.07
C LEU A 100 -16.26 -0.41 -14.64
N MET A 101 -15.98 -0.55 -13.35
CA MET A 101 -14.62 -0.50 -12.82
C MET A 101 -13.75 -1.64 -13.39
N ARG A 102 -14.32 -2.85 -13.52
CA ARG A 102 -13.66 -4.00 -14.16
C ARG A 102 -13.42 -3.81 -15.66
N SER A 103 -14.28 -3.08 -16.38
CA SER A 103 -14.08 -2.83 -17.82
C SER A 103 -12.95 -1.84 -18.09
N HIS A 104 -12.72 -0.87 -17.21
CA HIS A 104 -11.62 0.09 -17.34
C HIS A 104 -10.27 -0.56 -17.02
N ASN A 105 -10.20 -1.41 -15.99
CA ASN A 105 -8.97 -2.16 -15.65
C ASN A 105 -8.59 -3.25 -16.68
N ARG A 106 -9.44 -3.58 -17.65
CA ARG A 106 -9.13 -4.50 -18.77
C ARG A 106 -8.20 -3.91 -19.84
N GLN A 107 -8.02 -2.59 -19.91
CA GLN A 107 -7.19 -1.96 -20.95
C GLN A 107 -5.68 -2.15 -20.72
N GLY A 108 -5.25 -2.63 -19.55
CA GLY A 108 -3.87 -3.06 -19.30
C GLY A 108 -3.51 -4.46 -19.84
N VAL A 109 -4.44 -5.16 -20.50
CA VAL A 109 -4.29 -6.59 -20.89
C VAL A 109 -4.01 -6.78 -22.39
N GLN A 110 -3.81 -5.71 -23.17
CA GLN A 110 -3.37 -5.86 -24.56
C GLN A 110 -1.87 -5.54 -24.72
N HIS A 111 -1.11 -6.60 -25.02
CA HIS A 111 0.26 -6.67 -25.57
C HIS A 111 1.48 -6.73 -24.64
N ARG A 112 2.05 -7.94 -24.52
CA ARG A 112 3.29 -8.33 -25.26
C ARG A 112 3.37 -9.86 -25.38
N ASN A 113 3.45 -10.35 -26.62
CA ASN A 113 3.72 -11.72 -27.04
C ASN A 113 2.76 -12.83 -26.55
N GLY A 114 1.60 -12.92 -27.19
CA GLY A 114 1.15 -14.15 -27.87
C GLY A 114 0.87 -15.44 -27.07
N LEU A 115 0.97 -15.48 -25.75
CA LEU A 115 0.64 -16.72 -25.01
C LEU A 115 0.15 -16.49 -23.58
N ARG A 116 -0.99 -15.82 -23.42
CA ARG A 116 -1.91 -16.10 -22.31
C ARG A 116 -3.33 -16.06 -22.86
N THR A 117 -3.95 -17.22 -22.91
CA THR A 117 -5.36 -17.43 -23.22
C THR A 117 -6.20 -16.38 -22.50
N GLY A 118 -6.85 -15.51 -23.27
CA GLY A 118 -7.72 -14.48 -22.74
C GLY A 118 -8.82 -15.10 -21.90
N LEU A 119 -8.69 -14.98 -20.57
CA LEU A 119 -9.78 -15.21 -19.65
C LEU A 119 -10.83 -14.14 -19.94
N LYS A 120 -11.82 -14.47 -20.76
CA LYS A 120 -13.07 -13.71 -20.85
C LYS A 120 -13.66 -13.69 -19.45
N VAL A 121 -13.51 -12.57 -18.72
CA VAL A 121 -14.16 -12.34 -17.42
C VAL A 121 -15.64 -12.02 -17.68
N ASN A 122 -16.38 -12.96 -18.29
CA ASN A 122 -17.82 -12.88 -18.53
C ASN A 122 -18.56 -13.81 -17.56
N GLY A 123 -18.26 -13.68 -16.27
CA GLY A 123 -19.03 -14.33 -15.22
C GLY A 123 -19.27 -13.32 -14.12
N SER A 124 -20.53 -13.19 -13.71
CA SER A 124 -20.93 -12.29 -12.67
C SER A 124 -20.37 -12.77 -11.32
N VAL A 125 -19.86 -11.82 -10.55
CA VAL A 125 -19.50 -12.01 -9.14
C VAL A 125 -20.79 -11.73 -8.38
N GLU A 126 -21.81 -12.54 -8.64
CA GLU A 126 -23.22 -12.15 -8.41
C GLU A 126 -23.71 -12.42 -6.98
N ASN A 127 -23.06 -13.33 -6.26
CA ASN A 127 -23.41 -13.72 -4.89
C ASN A 127 -22.12 -14.07 -4.13
N GLY A 128 -21.58 -13.12 -3.37
CA GLY A 128 -20.36 -13.34 -2.59
C GLY A 128 -20.40 -12.75 -1.20
N GLY A 129 -19.43 -13.13 -0.37
CA GLY A 129 -19.30 -12.69 1.01
C GLY A 129 -19.41 -11.18 1.19
N LEU A 130 -18.80 -10.38 0.29
CA LEU A 130 -18.90 -8.92 0.37
C LEU A 130 -20.29 -8.36 0.02
N VAL A 131 -20.99 -8.96 -0.95
CA VAL A 131 -22.36 -8.55 -1.32
C VAL A 131 -23.32 -8.87 -0.17
N GLU A 132 -23.16 -10.04 0.45
CA GLU A 132 -23.90 -10.41 1.65
C GLU A 132 -23.55 -9.49 2.85
N TYR A 133 -22.27 -9.12 2.99
CA TYR A 133 -21.81 -8.23 4.05
C TYR A 133 -22.46 -6.84 3.96
N PHE A 134 -22.59 -6.27 2.75
CA PHE A 134 -23.20 -4.95 2.58
C PHE A 134 -24.73 -4.98 2.56
N PHE A 135 -25.34 -5.98 1.92
CA PHE A 135 -26.77 -5.96 1.60
C PHE A 135 -27.58 -7.03 2.33
N GLY A 136 -26.94 -7.83 3.20
CA GLY A 136 -27.57 -8.94 3.91
C GLY A 136 -27.82 -10.17 3.02
N LYS A 137 -28.21 -11.27 3.66
CA LYS A 137 -28.53 -12.55 3.00
C LYS A 137 -29.69 -12.45 2.02
N ASP A 138 -30.64 -11.57 2.30
CA ASP A 138 -31.79 -11.32 1.43
C ASP A 138 -31.47 -10.31 0.30
N GLY A 139 -30.31 -9.63 0.37
CA GLY A 139 -29.86 -8.65 -0.60
C GLY A 139 -30.71 -7.38 -0.65
N LYS A 140 -31.51 -7.12 0.40
CA LYS A 140 -32.43 -5.97 0.48
C LYS A 140 -31.87 -4.82 1.31
N GLY A 141 -30.77 -5.05 2.03
CA GLY A 141 -30.06 -3.98 2.71
C GLY A 141 -29.50 -2.97 1.70
N CYS A 142 -29.18 -1.78 2.20
CA CYS A 142 -28.53 -0.72 1.45
C CYS A 142 -27.24 -0.31 2.15
N LEU A 143 -26.27 0.18 1.37
CA LEU A 143 -24.99 0.64 1.87
C LEU A 143 -25.00 2.16 2.02
N SER A 144 -25.08 2.64 3.25
CA SER A 144 -25.03 4.07 3.54
C SER A 144 -23.62 4.65 3.34
N HIS A 145 -23.55 5.97 3.15
CA HIS A 145 -22.29 6.71 2.99
C HIS A 145 -21.29 6.38 4.11
N ASP A 146 -21.67 6.54 5.38
CA ASP A 146 -20.78 6.27 6.52
C ASP A 146 -20.27 4.83 6.56
N LYS A 147 -21.13 3.85 6.23
CA LYS A 147 -20.73 2.43 6.19
C LYS A 147 -19.73 2.16 5.07
N PHE A 148 -19.93 2.76 3.89
CA PHE A 148 -18.99 2.65 2.77
C PHE A 148 -17.64 3.27 3.12
N ILE A 149 -17.62 4.51 3.65
CA ILE A 149 -16.37 5.18 4.05
C ILE A 149 -15.63 4.35 5.11
N LYS A 150 -16.35 3.87 6.13
CA LYS A 150 -15.76 3.03 7.19
C LYS A 150 -15.16 1.76 6.60
N PHE A 151 -15.89 1.06 5.73
CA PHE A 151 -15.39 -0.15 5.09
C PHE A 151 -14.10 0.10 4.29
N MET A 152 -14.06 1.17 3.49
CA MET A 152 -12.88 1.50 2.69
C MET A 152 -11.67 1.85 3.58
N ARG A 153 -11.89 2.54 4.71
CA ARG A 153 -10.85 2.79 5.71
C ARG A 153 -10.36 1.50 6.37
N ASP A 154 -11.28 0.65 6.84
CA ASP A 154 -10.95 -0.64 7.46
C ASP A 154 -10.14 -1.52 6.50
N LEU A 155 -10.47 -1.48 5.20
CA LEU A 155 -9.76 -2.20 4.15
C LEU A 155 -8.32 -1.72 3.97
N HIS A 156 -8.09 -0.40 3.95
CA HIS A 156 -6.74 0.18 3.86
C HIS A 156 -5.93 -0.09 5.14
N ASP A 157 -6.55 0.03 6.32
CA ASP A 157 -5.94 -0.29 7.61
C ASP A 157 -5.54 -1.76 7.70
N GLU A 158 -6.34 -2.66 7.14
CA GLU A 158 -6.03 -4.08 7.13
C GLU A 158 -4.84 -4.42 6.24
N VAL A 159 -4.72 -3.80 5.07
CA VAL A 159 -3.55 -3.95 4.19
C VAL A 159 -2.29 -3.48 4.91
N LEU A 160 -2.37 -2.36 5.62
CA LEU A 160 -1.27 -1.83 6.42
C LEU A 160 -0.90 -2.77 7.58
N ARG A 161 -1.89 -3.34 8.25
CA ARG A 161 -1.69 -4.32 9.33
C ARG A 161 -1.03 -5.59 8.83
N LEU A 162 -1.44 -6.09 7.66
CA LEU A 162 -0.86 -7.28 7.05
C LEU A 162 0.58 -7.02 6.57
N GLU A 163 0.87 -5.83 6.05
CA GLU A 163 2.25 -5.43 5.74
C GLU A 163 3.14 -5.47 6.99
N PHE A 164 2.68 -4.87 8.09
CA PHE A 164 3.42 -4.91 9.34
C PHE A 164 3.60 -6.35 9.84
N ALA A 165 2.55 -7.17 9.79
CA ALA A 165 2.61 -8.58 10.20
C ALA A 165 3.58 -9.42 9.35
N HIS A 166 3.77 -9.07 8.07
CA HIS A 166 4.79 -9.71 7.23
C HIS A 166 6.19 -9.46 7.75
N TYR A 167 6.49 -8.23 8.17
CA TYR A 167 7.77 -7.86 8.76
C TYR A 167 7.92 -8.31 10.23
N ASP A 168 6.83 -8.42 11.00
CA ASP A 168 6.81 -9.01 12.34
C ASP A 168 6.86 -10.54 12.29
N TYR A 169 7.89 -11.06 11.61
CA TYR A 169 8.07 -12.47 11.30
C TYR A 169 8.08 -13.36 12.55
N LYS A 170 8.58 -12.84 13.68
CA LYS A 170 8.63 -13.55 14.98
C LYS A 170 7.42 -13.29 15.88
N SER A 171 6.40 -12.57 15.40
CA SER A 171 5.17 -12.26 16.13
C SER A 171 5.41 -11.62 17.50
N ARG A 172 6.31 -10.65 17.55
CA ARG A 172 6.68 -9.90 18.78
C ARG A 172 5.84 -8.64 18.97
N ASN A 173 4.92 -8.35 18.05
CA ASN A 173 4.19 -7.07 17.93
C ASN A 173 5.12 -5.87 17.64
N THR A 174 6.35 -6.14 17.19
CA THR A 174 7.36 -5.14 16.86
C THR A 174 8.26 -5.63 15.74
N ILE A 175 8.66 -4.75 14.84
CA ILE A 175 9.60 -5.04 13.75
C ILE A 175 10.98 -4.43 14.02
N SER A 176 12.02 -4.94 13.37
CA SER A 176 13.37 -4.38 13.49
C SER A 176 13.49 -3.05 12.73
N ALA A 177 14.53 -2.26 13.03
CA ALA A 177 14.86 -1.08 12.24
C ALA A 177 15.08 -1.39 10.75
N LYS A 178 15.73 -2.54 10.47
CA LYS A 178 16.00 -3.00 9.10
C LYS A 178 14.71 -3.35 8.35
N ASP A 179 13.79 -4.06 8.99
CA ASP A 179 12.48 -4.39 8.41
C ASP A 179 11.63 -3.14 8.17
N PHE A 180 11.68 -2.19 9.10
CA PHE A 180 11.02 -0.90 8.91
C PHE A 180 11.62 -0.15 7.71
N ALA A 181 12.93 -0.13 7.56
CA ALA A 181 13.59 0.49 6.42
C ALA A 181 13.26 -0.20 5.08
N PHE A 182 13.21 -1.54 5.05
CA PHE A 182 12.72 -2.31 3.90
C PHE A 182 11.28 -1.91 3.51
N SER A 183 10.40 -1.72 4.49
CA SER A 183 9.03 -1.25 4.24
C SER A 183 8.99 0.13 3.58
N MET A 184 9.99 0.99 3.80
CA MET A 184 10.03 2.32 3.17
C MET A 184 10.54 2.24 1.72
N VAL A 185 11.54 1.40 1.45
CA VAL A 185 12.21 1.35 0.14
C VAL A 185 11.58 0.39 -0.86
N ALA A 186 10.65 -0.47 -0.43
CA ALA A 186 10.02 -1.48 -1.29
C ALA A 186 9.31 -0.92 -2.53
N SER A 187 9.00 0.38 -2.56
CA SER A 187 8.39 1.05 -3.73
C SER A 187 9.21 2.25 -4.22
N ALA A 188 10.48 2.35 -3.79
CA ALA A 188 11.38 3.40 -4.22
C ALA A 188 11.63 3.37 -5.73
N ASP A 189 12.12 4.47 -6.30
CA ASP A 189 12.55 4.46 -7.69
C ASP A 189 13.70 3.47 -7.92
N MET A 190 13.64 2.72 -9.01
CA MET A 190 14.66 1.73 -9.37
C MET A 190 16.03 2.38 -9.58
N SER A 191 16.08 3.66 -9.98
CA SER A 191 17.34 4.40 -10.16
C SER A 191 18.12 4.57 -8.86
N HIS A 192 17.45 4.59 -7.72
CA HIS A 192 18.06 4.81 -6.40
C HIS A 192 17.95 3.60 -5.48
N LEU A 193 17.20 2.57 -5.89
CA LEU A 193 16.96 1.38 -5.08
C LEU A 193 18.25 0.69 -4.63
N GLY A 194 19.27 0.59 -5.51
CA GLY A 194 20.56 -0.01 -5.15
C GLY A 194 21.22 0.68 -3.95
N ARG A 195 21.37 2.01 -4.03
CA ARG A 195 21.94 2.82 -2.94
C ARG A 195 21.10 2.77 -1.67
N LEU A 196 19.78 2.80 -1.80
CA LEU A 196 18.87 2.70 -0.65
C LEU A 196 18.99 1.32 0.03
N LEU A 197 19.13 0.24 -0.73
CA LEU A 197 19.33 -1.10 -0.17
C LEU A 197 20.68 -1.21 0.55
N GLU A 198 21.75 -0.61 0.02
CA GLU A 198 23.04 -0.52 0.74
C GLU A 198 22.87 0.18 2.10
N ARG A 199 22.13 1.30 2.15
CA ARG A 199 21.82 2.00 3.42
C ARG A 199 20.99 1.14 4.38
N VAL A 200 20.08 0.31 3.87
CA VAL A 200 19.32 -0.65 4.70
C VAL A 200 20.25 -1.71 5.29
N GLU A 201 21.20 -2.23 4.51
CA GLU A 201 22.17 -3.22 5.00
C GLU A 201 23.14 -2.62 6.04
N GLU A 202 23.48 -1.33 5.93
CA GLU A 202 24.31 -0.63 6.92
C GLU A 202 23.68 -0.59 8.32
N LEU A 203 22.34 -0.68 8.44
CA LEU A 203 21.65 -0.66 9.73
C LEU A 203 22.08 -1.80 10.67
N ASP A 204 22.44 -2.96 10.13
CA ASP A 204 22.89 -4.10 10.93
C ASP A 204 24.25 -3.86 11.59
N ASN A 205 25.06 -2.99 10.99
CA ASN A 205 26.41 -2.69 11.45
C ASN A 205 26.45 -1.53 12.44
N ASP A 206 25.36 -0.76 12.55
CA ASP A 206 25.27 0.39 13.44
C ASP A 206 24.66 -0.02 14.81
N PRO A 207 25.42 0.07 15.92
CA PRO A 207 24.93 -0.27 17.24
C PRO A 207 23.68 0.52 17.67
N ARG A 208 23.44 1.71 17.10
CA ARG A 208 22.28 2.55 17.41
C ARG A 208 20.96 1.90 16.98
N PHE A 209 20.97 1.09 15.92
CA PHE A 209 19.75 0.53 15.34
C PHE A 209 19.54 -0.95 15.69
N ARG A 210 20.56 -1.63 16.20
CA ARG A 210 20.54 -3.09 16.46
C ARG A 210 19.38 -3.53 17.36
N ASP A 211 19.12 -2.79 18.43
CA ASP A 211 18.09 -3.13 19.43
C ASP A 211 16.80 -2.31 19.25
N VAL A 212 16.74 -1.46 18.21
CA VAL A 212 15.55 -0.66 17.93
C VAL A 212 14.41 -1.55 17.46
N ARG A 213 13.25 -1.35 18.07
CA ARG A 213 12.00 -2.06 17.77
C ARG A 213 10.91 -1.04 17.47
N ILE A 214 10.27 -1.21 16.32
CA ILE A 214 9.19 -0.33 15.85
C ILE A 214 7.86 -1.04 16.07
N THR A 215 6.95 -0.38 16.78
CA THR A 215 5.59 -0.86 17.05
C THR A 215 4.67 -0.65 15.84
N PHE A 216 3.53 -1.34 15.83
CA PHE A 216 2.51 -1.10 14.78
C PHE A 216 1.99 0.34 14.80
N GLU A 217 1.89 0.97 15.96
CA GLU A 217 1.43 2.36 16.08
C GLU A 217 2.42 3.34 15.43
N GLU A 218 3.73 3.16 15.66
CA GLU A 218 4.76 3.95 15.01
C GLU A 218 4.77 3.74 13.49
N PHE A 219 4.63 2.47 13.06
CA PHE A 219 4.50 2.12 11.66
C PHE A 219 3.30 2.81 10.99
N LYS A 220 2.14 2.79 11.67
CA LYS A 220 0.91 3.43 11.19
C LYS A 220 1.05 4.95 11.12
N LYS A 221 1.63 5.60 12.14
CA LYS A 221 1.88 7.05 12.10
C LYS A 221 2.76 7.43 10.91
N PHE A 222 3.80 6.65 10.62
CA PHE A 222 4.62 6.91 9.44
C PHE A 222 3.86 6.67 8.12
N ALA A 223 2.97 5.68 8.06
CA ALA A 223 2.09 5.49 6.91
C ALA A 223 1.12 6.67 6.70
N GLU A 224 0.56 7.24 7.77
CA GLU A 224 -0.27 8.45 7.73
C GLU A 224 0.52 9.68 7.28
N LEU A 225 1.79 9.80 7.70
CA LEU A 225 2.70 10.84 7.21
C LEU A 225 2.85 10.76 5.69
N ARG A 226 2.99 9.55 5.12
CA ARG A 226 3.12 9.34 3.68
C ARG A 226 1.87 9.77 2.91
N LYS A 227 0.66 9.56 3.46
CA LYS A 227 -0.58 10.06 2.84
C LYS A 227 -0.62 11.60 2.76
N ASN A 228 0.10 12.27 3.67
CA ASN A 228 0.20 13.73 3.73
C ASN A 228 1.57 14.24 3.23
N LEU A 229 2.27 13.47 2.39
CA LEU A 229 3.65 13.77 1.99
C LEU A 229 3.80 15.12 1.29
N LEU A 230 2.84 15.51 0.43
CA LEU A 230 2.87 16.80 -0.27
C LEU A 230 2.83 17.99 0.69
N PRO A 231 1.78 18.18 1.52
CA PRO A 231 1.74 19.30 2.44
C PRO A 231 2.88 19.23 3.48
N PHE A 232 3.23 18.04 3.96
CA PHE A 232 4.34 17.85 4.89
C PHE A 232 5.68 18.31 4.31
N SER A 233 6.03 17.82 3.11
CA SER A 233 7.30 18.18 2.45
C SER A 233 7.36 19.67 2.14
N PHE A 234 6.27 20.26 1.65
CA PHE A 234 6.21 21.70 1.39
C PHE A 234 6.54 22.51 2.66
N ALA A 235 5.92 22.18 3.80
CA ALA A 235 6.20 22.87 5.06
C ALA A 235 7.64 22.64 5.51
N LEU A 236 8.09 21.39 5.54
CA LEU A 236 9.42 21.00 6.00
C LEU A 236 10.53 21.73 5.22
N PHE A 237 10.45 21.77 3.89
CA PHE A 237 11.48 22.42 3.06
C PHE A 237 11.32 23.94 2.99
N SER A 238 10.13 24.48 3.22
CA SER A 238 9.94 25.93 3.39
C SER A 238 10.65 26.43 4.65
N PHE A 239 10.56 25.68 5.77
CA PHE A 239 11.30 26.00 6.99
C PHE A 239 12.81 25.82 6.83
N ALA A 240 13.25 24.72 6.21
CA ALA A 240 14.68 24.48 5.98
C ALA A 240 15.34 25.58 5.15
N LYS A 241 14.63 26.14 4.16
CA LYS A 241 15.12 27.25 3.33
C LYS A 241 15.38 28.53 4.15
N VAL A 242 14.64 28.74 5.24
CA VAL A 242 14.85 29.89 6.14
C VAL A 242 16.02 29.64 7.09
N ASN A 243 16.16 28.41 7.59
CA ASN A 243 17.14 28.06 8.62
C ASN A 243 18.48 27.50 8.08
N ASN A 244 18.61 27.36 6.75
CA ASN A 244 19.75 26.76 6.02
C ASN A 244 20.14 25.33 6.45
N THR A 245 19.35 24.68 7.31
CA THR A 245 19.56 23.32 7.82
C THR A 245 18.20 22.67 8.07
N LEU A 246 18.14 21.35 7.96
CA LEU A 246 16.94 20.56 8.23
C LEU A 246 17.30 19.47 9.22
N THR A 247 16.97 19.72 10.49
CA THR A 247 17.29 18.83 11.59
C THR A 247 16.18 17.79 11.82
N LYS A 248 16.48 16.77 12.64
CA LYS A 248 15.49 15.80 13.10
C LYS A 248 14.33 16.46 13.86
N ASP A 249 14.64 17.49 14.65
CA ASP A 249 13.64 18.25 15.41
C ASP A 249 12.72 19.05 14.47
N ASP A 250 13.25 19.61 13.37
CA ASP A 250 12.44 20.24 12.33
C ASP A 250 11.47 19.26 11.70
N PHE A 251 11.94 18.04 11.43
CA PHE A 251 11.12 16.96 10.87
C PHE A 251 9.96 16.59 11.80
N GLN A 252 10.24 16.37 13.10
CA GLN A 252 9.20 16.06 14.10
C GLN A 252 8.22 17.22 14.28
N ARG A 253 8.73 18.46 14.32
CA ARG A 253 7.90 19.66 14.42
C ARG A 253 6.97 19.80 13.23
N ALA A 254 7.47 19.60 12.01
CA ALA A 254 6.65 19.64 10.80
C ALA A 254 5.58 18.53 10.83
N ALA A 255 5.93 17.31 11.26
CA ALA A 255 4.98 16.20 11.33
C ALA A 255 3.86 16.49 12.35
N SER A 256 4.21 17.09 13.48
CA SER A 256 3.25 17.45 14.52
C SER A 256 2.33 18.60 14.12
N HIS A 257 2.82 19.63 13.43
CA HIS A 257 2.00 20.81 13.10
C HIS A 257 1.22 20.68 11.79
N VAL A 258 1.69 19.87 10.85
CA VAL A 258 1.08 19.75 9.52
C VAL A 258 0.21 18.50 9.40
N CYS A 259 0.59 17.42 10.09
CA CYS A 259 -0.10 16.14 9.99
C CYS A 259 -0.74 15.70 11.31
N ASP A 260 -0.60 16.47 12.40
CA ASP A 260 -1.02 16.08 13.75
C ASP A 260 -0.40 14.75 14.22
N LEU A 261 0.84 14.47 13.78
CA LEU A 261 1.55 13.22 14.06
C LEU A 261 2.74 13.44 15.00
N SER A 262 2.81 12.64 16.06
CA SER A 262 3.99 12.54 16.91
C SER A 262 4.83 11.33 16.50
N LEU A 263 5.95 11.57 15.81
CA LEU A 263 6.88 10.54 15.38
C LEU A 263 7.95 10.31 16.46
N SER A 264 8.26 9.04 16.75
CA SER A 264 9.31 8.70 17.70
C SER A 264 10.70 9.01 17.15
N ASN A 265 11.66 9.23 18.05
CA ASN A 265 13.05 9.50 17.68
C ASN A 265 13.58 8.35 16.81
N ASN A 266 13.35 7.09 17.21
CA ASN A 266 13.77 5.90 16.46
C ASN A 266 13.31 5.93 14.99
N VAL A 267 12.04 6.26 14.73
CA VAL A 267 11.51 6.37 13.36
C VAL A 267 12.27 7.46 12.59
N VAL A 268 12.45 8.63 13.19
CA VAL A 268 13.12 9.76 12.53
C VAL A 268 14.60 9.47 12.30
N GLU A 269 15.28 8.79 13.21
CA GLU A 269 16.68 8.39 13.03
C GLU A 269 16.84 7.41 11.86
N ILE A 270 15.96 6.43 11.72
CA ILE A 270 15.99 5.48 10.60
C ILE A 270 15.67 6.20 9.28
N VAL A 271 14.71 7.13 9.28
CA VAL A 271 14.38 7.95 8.10
C VAL A 271 15.59 8.78 7.65
N PHE A 272 16.26 9.46 8.58
CA PHE A 272 17.45 10.24 8.26
C PHE A 272 18.59 9.34 7.77
N HIS A 273 18.87 8.23 8.45
CA HIS A 273 19.87 7.27 7.98
C HIS A 273 19.57 6.80 6.54
N LEU A 274 18.31 6.49 6.24
CA LEU A 274 17.95 5.95 4.95
C LEU A 274 18.04 6.98 3.81
N PHE A 275 17.58 8.21 4.05
CA PHE A 275 17.41 9.21 2.99
C PHE A 275 18.52 10.28 2.95
N ASP A 276 19.27 10.51 4.03
CA ASP A 276 20.49 11.34 3.99
C ASP A 276 21.57 10.56 3.24
N THR A 277 21.67 10.80 1.94
CA THR A 277 22.53 10.01 1.05
C THR A 277 23.89 10.64 0.84
N ASN A 278 24.05 11.92 1.15
CA ASN A 278 25.32 12.62 1.12
C ASN A 278 26.02 12.63 2.50
N GLY A 279 25.33 12.20 3.56
CA GLY A 279 25.85 12.09 4.92
C GLY A 279 26.07 13.45 5.59
N ASP A 280 25.38 14.49 5.13
CA ASP A 280 25.55 15.86 5.67
C ASP A 280 24.74 16.11 6.95
N GLY A 281 23.93 15.13 7.37
CA GLY A 281 23.08 15.17 8.56
C GLY A 281 21.72 15.83 8.32
N ASN A 282 21.42 16.27 7.10
CA ASN A 282 20.15 16.89 6.71
C ASN A 282 19.46 16.06 5.62
N LEU A 283 18.15 16.28 5.45
CA LEU A 283 17.42 15.76 4.31
C LEU A 283 17.18 16.87 3.29
N SER A 284 17.51 16.63 2.03
CA SER A 284 17.05 17.46 0.93
C SER A 284 15.68 17.00 0.40
N SER A 285 14.99 17.89 -0.31
CA SER A 285 13.71 17.55 -0.96
C SER A 285 13.86 16.42 -1.99
N ASP A 286 14.97 16.42 -2.72
CA ASP A 286 15.29 15.41 -3.72
C ASP A 286 15.44 14.02 -3.10
N GLU A 287 16.10 13.94 -1.94
CA GLU A 287 16.36 12.71 -1.21
C GLU A 287 15.10 12.09 -0.59
N PHE A 288 14.26 12.92 0.04
CA PHE A 288 13.13 12.42 0.83
C PHE A 288 11.85 12.23 0.00
N VAL A 289 11.50 13.23 -0.82
CA VAL A 289 10.18 13.31 -1.47
C VAL A 289 10.09 12.38 -2.68
N ARG A 290 11.17 12.27 -3.46
CA ARG A 290 11.20 11.41 -4.65
C ARG A 290 11.03 9.94 -4.33
N VAL A 291 11.58 9.49 -3.20
CA VAL A 291 11.50 8.08 -2.83
C VAL A 291 10.11 7.71 -2.34
N LEU A 292 9.48 8.58 -1.55
CA LEU A 292 8.18 8.28 -0.93
C LEU A 292 6.98 8.48 -1.88
N HIS A 293 7.06 9.39 -2.86
CA HIS A 293 5.96 9.63 -3.81
C HIS A 293 5.60 8.43 -4.68
N LYS A 294 6.60 7.62 -5.05
CA LYS A 294 6.38 6.50 -5.96
C LYS A 294 5.52 5.40 -5.33
N ARG A 295 5.65 5.20 -4.02
CA ARG A 295 4.87 4.22 -3.25
C ARG A 295 3.38 4.50 -3.26
N GLU A 296 2.99 5.74 -3.00
CA GLU A 296 1.58 6.14 -2.98
C GLU A 296 0.93 5.93 -4.36
N LYS A 297 1.67 6.25 -5.42
CA LYS A 297 1.25 5.98 -6.80
C LYS A 297 1.15 4.49 -7.11
N ASP A 298 2.07 3.67 -6.63
CA ASP A 298 2.08 2.22 -6.89
C ASP A 298 0.93 1.50 -6.15
N ILE A 299 0.53 1.96 -4.95
CA ILE A 299 -0.67 1.47 -4.24
C ILE A 299 -1.95 1.93 -4.96
N ALA A 300 -1.99 3.19 -5.42
CA ALA A 300 -3.13 3.72 -6.17
C ALA A 300 -3.26 3.11 -7.58
N GLN A 301 -2.15 2.67 -8.20
CA GLN A 301 -2.11 2.12 -9.56
C GLN A 301 -1.24 0.86 -9.65
N PRO A 302 -1.69 -0.27 -9.10
CA PRO A 302 -0.87 -1.47 -8.96
C PRO A 302 -0.57 -2.18 -10.30
N VAL A 303 -1.25 -1.85 -11.40
CA VAL A 303 -1.03 -2.51 -12.70
C VAL A 303 -1.12 -1.50 -13.85
N GLY A 304 0.02 -0.93 -14.26
CA GLY A 304 0.18 -0.48 -15.66
C GLY A 304 0.84 0.88 -15.91
N SER A 305 0.83 1.83 -14.97
CA SER A 305 1.36 3.18 -15.27
C SER A 305 2.89 3.34 -15.12
N ARG A 306 3.66 2.24 -15.02
CA ARG A 306 5.13 2.30 -15.12
C ARG A 306 5.64 2.41 -16.57
N ILE A 307 4.79 2.21 -17.59
CA ILE A 307 5.19 2.29 -19.01
C ILE A 307 4.72 3.59 -19.69
N LEU A 308 3.67 4.25 -19.18
CA LEU A 308 3.18 5.52 -19.75
C LEU A 308 4.02 6.75 -19.40
N GLY A 309 4.91 6.66 -18.41
CA GLY A 309 5.88 7.72 -18.08
C GLY A 309 6.93 7.99 -19.18
N LEU A 310 7.01 7.13 -20.20
CA LEU A 310 7.91 7.30 -21.34
C LEU A 310 7.27 7.99 -22.56
N LEU A 311 5.99 8.38 -22.50
CA LEU A 311 5.31 9.06 -23.63
C LEU A 311 4.59 10.38 -23.27
N SER A 312 4.64 10.85 -22.01
CA SER A 312 4.09 12.17 -21.66
C SER A 312 5.08 13.34 -21.84
N CYS A 313 6.34 13.08 -22.15
CA CYS A 313 7.27 14.14 -22.58
C CYS A 313 7.18 14.35 -24.09
N ARG A 314 6.05 14.89 -24.59
CA ARG A 314 5.99 15.47 -25.95
C ARG A 314 4.73 16.27 -26.28
N TRP A 315 4.17 17.03 -25.35
CA TRP A 315 3.20 18.07 -25.72
C TRP A 315 3.35 19.28 -24.80
N GLU A 316 4.34 20.12 -25.11
CA GLU A 316 4.28 21.57 -24.91
C GLU A 316 5.16 22.23 -25.98
N LEU A 317 4.66 23.34 -26.54
CA LEU A 317 5.28 24.29 -27.49
C LEU A 317 5.10 23.99 -29.00
N HIS A 318 3.89 24.23 -29.52
CA HIS A 318 3.60 25.42 -30.33
C HIS A 318 2.09 25.66 -30.48
#